data_AF-A0AAN0ISX2-F1
#
_entry.id   AF-A0AAN0ISX2-F1
#
_cell.length_a   1.000
_cell.length_b   1.000
_cell.length_c   1.000
_cell.angle_alpha   90.00
_cell.angle_beta   90.00
_cell.angle_gamma   90.00
#
_symmetry.space_group_name_H-M   'P 1'
#
loop_
_entity.id
_entity.type
_entity.pdbx_description
1 polymer ?
#
loop_
_entity_poly.entity_id
_entity_poly.type
_entity_poly.pdbx_seq_one_letter_code
_entity_poly.pdbx_strand_id
1 'polypeptide(L)'
;MEELCGADKPYLAPQKLEEEHKSLQMLCLEQFFETPKMGGDVFSAEYMKKLEIMIDEAYENFVKRNESKQLMNAYRTPAVLCLVMVLSYILSTILDMFGIESLSQTAVLGLYIPLLLVGLWVYVRYTGQLRSVGTIIDNFTSAIWDQALQPIYMKLLQRGLEQAVNIAGTSKKKKTN
;
A
#
# COMPACT_ATOMS: atom_id res chain seq x y z
N MET A 1 19.96 -6.28 -3.78
CA MET A 1 18.51 -6.50 -3.51
C MET A 1 17.84 -5.29 -2.84
N GLU A 2 18.37 -4.75 -1.75
CA GLU A 2 17.73 -3.64 -1.02
C GLU A 2 17.58 -2.35 -1.84
N GLU A 3 18.49 -2.05 -2.77
CA GLU A 3 18.32 -0.90 -3.66
C GLU A 3 17.15 -1.05 -4.66
N LEU A 4 16.76 -2.30 -4.97
CA LEU A 4 15.68 -2.62 -5.90
C LEU A 4 14.33 -2.76 -5.18
N CYS A 5 14.32 -3.42 -4.02
CA CYS A 5 13.09 -3.76 -3.28
C CYS A 5 13.06 -3.23 -1.83
N GLY A 6 13.96 -2.29 -1.49
CA GLY A 6 14.04 -1.60 -0.19
C GLY A 6 12.79 -0.84 0.19
N ALA A 7 12.58 -0.53 1.46
CA ALA A 7 11.33 0.03 1.98
C ALA A 7 10.81 1.24 1.18
N ASP A 8 11.70 2.12 0.72
CA ASP A 8 11.38 3.34 -0.03
C ASP A 8 11.13 3.15 -1.53
N LYS A 9 11.24 1.91 -2.04
CA LYS A 9 11.08 1.60 -3.48
C LYS A 9 9.69 1.02 -3.78
N PRO A 10 9.10 1.38 -4.95
CA PRO A 10 7.77 0.92 -5.35
C PRO A 10 7.74 -0.60 -5.61
N TYR A 11 6.54 -1.16 -5.69
CA TYR A 11 6.34 -2.58 -5.99
C TYR A 11 7.02 -2.98 -7.31
N LEU A 12 7.78 -4.08 -7.26
CA LEU A 12 8.40 -4.67 -8.44
C LEU A 12 7.62 -5.93 -8.85
N ALA A 13 7.39 -6.12 -10.14
CA ALA A 13 6.72 -7.32 -10.64
C ALA A 13 7.55 -8.59 -10.28
N PRO A 14 6.90 -9.71 -9.90
CA PRO A 14 7.59 -10.90 -9.41
C PRO A 14 8.55 -11.50 -10.43
N GLN A 15 8.20 -11.47 -11.72
CA GLN A 15 9.07 -11.94 -12.81
C GLN A 15 10.37 -11.13 -12.88
N LYS A 16 10.26 -9.79 -12.82
CA LYS A 16 11.43 -8.91 -12.82
C LYS A 16 12.25 -9.06 -11.54
N LEU A 17 11.60 -9.28 -10.39
CA LEU A 17 12.29 -9.53 -9.13
C LEU A 17 13.09 -10.84 -9.17
N GLU A 18 12.56 -11.89 -9.80
CA GLU A 18 13.26 -13.17 -9.99
C GLU A 18 14.45 -13.05 -10.96
N GLU A 19 14.29 -12.34 -12.07
CA GLU A 19 15.39 -12.07 -13.02
C GLU A 19 16.55 -11.32 -12.35
N GLU A 20 16.25 -10.24 -11.62
CA GLU A 20 17.25 -9.47 -10.88
C GLU A 20 17.89 -10.29 -9.77
N HIS A 21 17.11 -11.14 -9.09
CA HIS A 21 17.64 -12.05 -8.08
C HIS A 21 18.64 -13.04 -8.67
N LYS A 22 18.32 -13.68 -9.80
CA LYS A 22 19.25 -14.60 -10.49
C LYS A 22 20.53 -13.91 -10.93
N SER A 23 20.43 -12.69 -11.45
CA SER A 23 21.59 -11.87 -11.82
C SER A 23 22.50 -11.60 -10.61
N LEU A 24 21.91 -11.17 -9.48
CA LEU A 24 22.65 -10.90 -8.25
C LEU A 24 23.22 -12.17 -7.61
N GLN A 25 22.50 -13.30 -7.68
CA GLN A 25 23.00 -14.60 -7.21
C GLN A 25 24.24 -15.01 -7.99
N MET A 26 24.24 -14.87 -9.33
CA MET A 26 25.42 -15.14 -10.15
C MET A 26 26.61 -14.27 -9.77
N LEU A 27 26.40 -12.96 -9.57
CA LEU A 27 27.46 -12.04 -9.12
C LEU A 27 28.01 -12.41 -7.73
N CYS A 28 27.15 -12.82 -6.80
CA CYS A 28 27.58 -13.28 -5.48
C CYS A 28 28.41 -14.57 -5.57
N LEU A 29 28.05 -15.50 -6.46
CA LEU A 29 28.81 -16.73 -6.69
C LEU A 29 30.16 -16.44 -7.35
N GLU A 30 30.20 -15.57 -8.35
CA GLU A 30 31.44 -15.12 -8.99
C GLU A 30 32.40 -14.50 -7.96
N GLN A 31 31.92 -13.56 -7.15
CA GLN A 31 32.69 -12.94 -6.07
C GLN A 31 33.16 -13.96 -5.03
N PHE A 32 32.34 -14.97 -4.72
CA PHE A 32 32.73 -16.07 -3.84
C PHE A 32 33.90 -16.86 -4.43
N PHE A 33 33.90 -17.14 -5.74
CA PHE A 33 34.98 -17.88 -6.40
C PHE A 33 36.25 -17.05 -6.56
N GLU A 34 36.16 -15.77 -6.91
CA GLU A 34 37.30 -14.86 -7.07
C GLU A 34 38.07 -14.63 -5.76
N THR A 35 37.38 -14.72 -4.61
CA THR A 35 38.03 -14.53 -3.31
C THR A 35 39.00 -15.68 -3.03
N PRO A 36 40.30 -15.41 -2.76
CA PRO A 36 41.27 -16.46 -2.46
C PRO A 36 40.94 -17.13 -1.12
N LYS A 37 40.71 -18.45 -1.14
CA LYS A 37 40.29 -19.26 0.02
C LYS A 37 41.38 -20.28 0.37
N MET A 38 41.65 -20.45 1.67
CA MET A 38 42.49 -21.56 2.18
C MET A 38 41.61 -22.78 2.50
N GLY A 39 42.10 -24.00 2.23
CA GLY A 39 41.40 -25.25 2.59
C GLY A 39 40.93 -26.13 1.43
N GLY A 40 41.22 -25.75 0.17
CA GLY A 40 40.88 -26.54 -1.02
C GLY A 40 39.40 -26.51 -1.41
N ASP A 41 39.08 -27.06 -2.59
CA ASP A 41 37.76 -26.92 -3.22
C ASP A 41 36.65 -27.68 -2.49
N VAL A 42 36.99 -28.75 -1.78
CA VAL A 42 36.01 -29.54 -1.02
C VAL A 42 35.51 -28.77 0.20
N PHE A 43 36.39 -28.03 0.87
CA PHE A 43 36.02 -27.20 2.02
C PHE A 43 35.22 -25.98 1.56
N SER A 44 35.64 -25.32 0.47
CA SER A 44 34.92 -24.18 -0.09
C SER A 44 33.52 -24.54 -0.61
N ALA A 45 33.32 -25.75 -1.13
CA ALA A 45 32.02 -26.24 -1.60
C ALA A 45 30.94 -26.29 -0.50
N GLU A 46 31.30 -26.61 0.75
CA GLU A 46 30.33 -26.61 1.86
C GLU A 46 29.86 -25.18 2.19
N TYR A 47 30.77 -24.21 2.18
CA TYR A 47 30.42 -22.80 2.38
C TYR A 47 29.67 -22.21 1.20
N MET A 48 29.96 -22.64 -0.03
CA MET A 48 29.18 -22.28 -1.21
C MET A 48 27.73 -22.72 -1.05
N LYS A 49 27.49 -23.97 -0.64
CA LYS A 49 26.14 -24.48 -0.42
C LYS A 49 25.42 -23.73 0.70
N LYS A 50 26.12 -23.38 1.78
CA LYS A 50 25.56 -22.52 2.85
C LYS A 50 25.22 -21.12 2.34
N LEU A 51 26.06 -20.56 1.47
CA LEU A 51 25.83 -19.25 0.86
C LEU A 51 24.58 -19.27 -0.03
N GLU A 52 24.41 -20.28 -0.88
CA GLU A 52 23.21 -20.44 -1.71
C GLU A 52 21.94 -20.50 -0.84
N ILE A 53 21.93 -21.31 0.21
CA ILE A 53 20.80 -21.41 1.14
C ILE A 53 20.48 -20.05 1.77
N MET A 54 21.50 -19.31 2.24
CA MET A 54 21.29 -17.98 2.83
C MET A 54 20.76 -16.97 1.82
N ILE A 55 21.20 -17.04 0.57
CA ILE A 55 20.72 -16.18 -0.52
C ILE A 55 19.25 -16.48 -0.83
N ASP A 56 18.87 -17.75 -0.88
CA ASP A 56 17.49 -18.18 -1.13
C ASP A 56 16.56 -17.80 0.04
N GLU A 57 16.99 -18.02 1.29
CA GLU A 57 16.25 -17.58 2.48
C GLU A 57 16.07 -16.05 2.51
N ALA A 58 17.11 -15.30 2.16
CA ALA A 58 17.02 -13.85 2.04
C ALA A 58 16.04 -13.44 0.93
N TYR A 59 16.04 -14.15 -0.21
CA TYR A 59 15.12 -13.90 -1.31
C TYR A 59 13.66 -14.10 -0.90
N GLU A 60 13.33 -15.18 -0.20
CA GLU A 60 11.98 -15.40 0.32
C GLU A 60 11.49 -14.23 1.19
N ASN A 61 12.38 -13.70 2.03
CA ASN A 61 12.06 -12.55 2.87
C ASN A 61 11.81 -11.28 2.03
N PHE A 62 12.58 -11.06 0.95
CA PHE A 62 12.34 -9.97 0.02
C PHE A 62 11.05 -10.13 -0.79
N VAL A 63 10.69 -11.36 -1.19
CA VAL A 63 9.42 -11.66 -1.85
C VAL A 63 8.25 -11.32 -0.94
N LYS A 64 8.24 -11.83 0.30
CA LYS A 64 7.21 -11.52 1.30
C LYS A 64 7.09 -10.01 1.54
N ARG A 65 8.22 -9.29 1.64
CA ARG A 65 8.24 -7.83 1.81
C ARG A 65 7.73 -7.08 0.58
N ASN A 66 7.94 -7.59 -0.63
CA ASN A 66 7.44 -6.99 -1.86
C ASN A 66 5.93 -7.25 -2.03
N GLU A 67 5.46 -8.45 -1.68
CA GLU A 67 4.03 -8.78 -1.65
C GLU A 67 3.29 -7.95 -0.62
N SER A 68 3.87 -7.73 0.57
CA SER A 68 3.25 -6.87 1.58
C SER A 68 3.09 -5.42 1.12
N LYS A 69 4.02 -4.90 0.30
CA LYS A 69 3.86 -3.58 -0.35
C LYS A 69 2.73 -3.56 -1.36
N GLN A 70 2.56 -4.64 -2.12
CA GLN A 70 1.42 -4.78 -3.04
C GLN A 70 0.09 -4.81 -2.26
N LEU A 71 0.05 -5.53 -1.15
CA LEU A 71 -1.11 -5.58 -0.27
C LEU A 71 -1.38 -4.22 0.36
N MET A 72 -0.37 -3.50 0.84
CA MET A 72 -0.53 -2.14 1.38
C MET A 72 -1.07 -1.14 0.35
N ASN A 73 -0.58 -1.18 -0.89
CA ASN A 73 -1.15 -0.36 -1.95
C ASN A 73 -2.58 -0.82 -2.32
N ALA A 74 -2.86 -2.12 -2.24
CA ALA A 74 -4.19 -2.67 -2.47
C ALA A 74 -5.18 -2.39 -1.33
N TYR A 75 -4.74 -2.24 -0.08
CA TYR A 75 -5.60 -1.87 1.06
C TYR A 75 -6.14 -0.45 0.96
N ARG A 76 -5.57 0.39 0.09
CA ARG A 76 -6.12 1.70 -0.24
C ARG A 76 -7.54 1.59 -0.81
N THR A 77 -7.79 0.63 -1.70
CA THR A 77 -9.11 0.47 -2.35
C THR A 77 -10.25 0.25 -1.35
N PRO A 78 -10.21 -0.75 -0.44
CA PRO A 78 -11.27 -0.93 0.55
C PRO A 78 -11.35 0.24 1.53
N ALA A 79 -10.22 0.84 1.91
CA ALA A 79 -10.22 2.00 2.81
C ALA A 79 -10.96 3.21 2.21
N VAL A 80 -10.74 3.50 0.93
CA VAL A 80 -11.42 4.59 0.22
C VAL A 80 -12.91 4.31 0.05
N LEU A 81 -13.29 3.09 -0.32
CA LEU A 81 -14.70 2.71 -0.43
C LEU A 81 -15.44 2.82 0.92
N CYS A 82 -14.81 2.38 2.01
CA CYS A 82 -15.35 2.55 3.37
C CYS A 82 -15.50 4.04 3.74
N LEU A 83 -14.52 4.88 3.40
CA LEU A 83 -14.58 6.32 3.68
C LEU A 83 -15.73 7.00 2.93
N VAL A 84 -15.93 6.63 1.66
CA VAL A 84 -17.06 7.12 0.85
C VAL A 84 -18.40 6.72 1.48
N MET A 85 -18.52 5.48 1.97
CA MET A 85 -19.70 5.03 2.70
C MET A 85 -19.99 5.90 3.94
N VAL A 86 -18.97 6.15 4.76
CA VAL A 86 -19.13 6.98 5.97
C VAL A 86 -19.55 8.40 5.62
N LEU A 87 -18.90 9.04 4.64
CA LEU A 87 -19.23 10.39 4.23
C LEU A 87 -20.66 10.50 3.65
N SER A 88 -21.05 9.53 2.82
CA SER A 88 -22.40 9.51 2.26
C SER A 88 -23.47 9.22 3.34
N TYR A 89 -23.16 8.43 4.36
CA TYR A 89 -24.06 8.19 5.50
C TYR A 89 -24.24 9.45 6.36
N ILE A 90 -23.14 10.16 6.65
CA ILE A 90 -23.20 11.45 7.35
C ILE A 90 -24.05 12.45 6.55
N LEU A 91 -23.87 12.51 5.23
CA LEU A 91 -24.66 13.38 4.37
C LEU A 91 -26.16 13.02 4.40
N SER A 92 -26.50 11.74 4.33
CA SER A 92 -27.88 11.27 4.48
C SER A 92 -28.47 11.68 5.82
N THR A 93 -27.73 11.51 6.92
CA THR A 93 -28.17 11.89 8.27
C THR A 93 -28.43 13.40 8.37
N ILE A 94 -27.59 14.22 7.74
CA ILE A 94 -27.77 15.68 7.68
C ILE A 94 -29.04 16.03 6.90
N LEU A 95 -29.28 15.40 5.75
CA LEU A 95 -30.48 15.61 4.94
C LEU A 95 -31.77 15.20 5.66
N ASP A 96 -31.69 14.13 6.45
CA ASP A 96 -32.76 13.67 7.33
C ASP A 96 -33.09 14.71 8.40
N MET A 97 -32.07 15.33 9.00
CA MET A 97 -32.22 16.41 9.97
C MET A 97 -32.91 17.66 9.37
N PHE A 98 -32.76 17.90 8.07
CA PHE A 98 -33.46 18.96 7.34
C PHE A 98 -34.88 18.58 6.90
N GLY A 99 -35.33 17.35 7.15
CA GLY A 99 -36.68 16.87 6.83
C GLY A 99 -36.92 16.53 5.36
N ILE A 100 -35.86 16.35 4.55
CA ILE A 100 -35.98 15.96 3.14
C ILE A 100 -35.90 14.43 3.03
N GLU A 101 -36.96 13.76 3.47
CA GLU A 101 -37.00 12.31 3.64
C GLU A 101 -36.73 11.53 2.33
N SER A 102 -37.30 11.97 1.20
CA SER A 102 -37.11 11.29 -0.09
C SER A 102 -35.65 11.27 -0.56
N LEU A 103 -34.92 12.36 -0.29
CA LEU A 103 -33.51 12.48 -0.68
C LEU A 103 -32.62 11.70 0.30
N SER A 104 -32.95 11.73 1.60
CA SER A 104 -32.31 10.93 2.64
C SER A 104 -32.37 9.43 2.30
N GLN A 105 -33.55 8.91 1.98
CA GLN A 105 -33.75 7.50 1.62
C GLN A 105 -32.97 7.09 0.36
N THR A 106 -32.92 7.96 -0.64
CA THR A 106 -32.15 7.70 -1.87
C THR A 106 -30.65 7.65 -1.58
N ALA A 107 -30.15 8.51 -0.68
CA ALA A 107 -28.76 8.52 -0.26
C ALA A 107 -28.40 7.25 0.55
N VAL A 108 -29.28 6.77 1.43
CA VAL A 108 -29.11 5.49 2.14
C VAL A 108 -29.08 4.32 1.16
N LEU A 109 -29.96 4.31 0.15
CA LEU A 109 -29.94 3.27 -0.89
C LEU A 109 -28.63 3.30 -1.70
N GLY A 110 -28.06 4.48 -1.94
CA GLY A 110 -26.77 4.65 -2.59
C GLY A 110 -25.61 3.98 -1.82
N LEU A 111 -25.70 3.83 -0.50
CA LEU A 111 -24.67 3.19 0.33
C LEU A 111 -24.49 1.69 0.05
N TYR A 112 -25.51 1.02 -0.46
CA TYR A 112 -25.39 -0.40 -0.81
C TYR A 112 -24.47 -0.63 -2.01
N ILE A 113 -24.30 0.35 -2.89
CA ILE A 113 -23.43 0.25 -4.08
C ILE A 113 -21.95 0.05 -3.69
N PRO A 114 -21.31 0.93 -2.90
CA PRO A 114 -19.94 0.72 -2.45
C PRO A 114 -19.80 -0.52 -1.56
N LEU A 115 -20.83 -0.88 -0.78
CA LEU A 115 -20.82 -2.12 0.00
C LEU A 115 -20.69 -3.37 -0.90
N LEU A 116 -21.47 -3.42 -1.98
CA LEU A 116 -21.38 -4.49 -2.97
C LEU A 116 -20.02 -4.49 -3.70
N LEU A 117 -19.48 -3.31 -4.01
CA LEU A 117 -18.13 -3.18 -4.61
C LEU A 117 -17.03 -3.72 -3.69
N VAL A 118 -17.10 -3.47 -2.38
CA VAL A 118 -16.17 -4.05 -1.41
C VAL A 118 -16.32 -5.57 -1.36
N GLY A 119 -17.55 -6.08 -1.32
CA GLY A 119 -17.81 -7.52 -1.36
C GLY A 119 -17.24 -8.18 -2.62
N LEU A 120 -17.45 -7.57 -3.79
CA LEU A 120 -16.91 -8.02 -5.07
C LEU A 120 -15.38 -7.95 -5.08
N TRP A 121 -14.80 -6.88 -4.53
CA TRP A 121 -13.35 -6.72 -4.43
C TRP A 121 -12.71 -7.81 -3.55
N VAL A 122 -13.29 -8.10 -2.38
CA VAL A 122 -12.87 -9.19 -1.49
C VAL A 122 -13.00 -10.54 -2.21
N TYR A 123 -14.12 -10.76 -2.92
CA TYR A 123 -14.35 -11.99 -3.67
C TYR A 123 -13.31 -12.22 -4.77
N VAL A 124 -13.01 -11.20 -5.59
CA VAL A 124 -11.98 -11.29 -6.65
C VAL A 124 -10.61 -11.60 -6.05
N ARG A 125 -10.29 -11.02 -4.88
CA ARG A 125 -9.00 -11.26 -4.22
C ARG A 125 -8.91 -12.66 -3.59
N TYR A 126 -10.01 -13.17 -3.05
CA TYR A 126 -10.06 -14.50 -2.44
C TYR A 126 -10.06 -15.62 -3.49
N THR A 127 -10.80 -15.44 -4.59
CA THR A 127 -10.95 -16.46 -5.64
C THR A 127 -9.83 -16.42 -6.68
N GLY A 128 -9.18 -15.26 -6.87
CA GLY A 128 -8.11 -15.08 -7.85
C GLY A 128 -8.55 -15.15 -9.32
N GLN A 129 -9.81 -15.49 -9.60
CA GLN A 129 -10.43 -15.48 -10.91
C GLN A 129 -10.98 -14.07 -11.21
N LEU A 130 -10.83 -13.59 -12.45
CA LEU A 130 -11.22 -12.24 -12.91
C LEU A 130 -10.45 -11.07 -12.27
N ARG A 131 -9.12 -11.11 -12.30
CA ARG A 131 -8.27 -9.96 -11.93
C ARG A 131 -8.67 -8.65 -12.64
N SER A 132 -9.21 -8.73 -13.86
CA SER A 132 -9.69 -7.57 -14.62
C SER A 132 -10.79 -6.79 -13.90
N VAL A 133 -11.72 -7.46 -13.22
CA VAL A 133 -12.80 -6.81 -12.46
C VAL A 133 -12.23 -6.07 -11.25
N GLY A 134 -11.27 -6.68 -10.55
CA GLY A 134 -10.54 -6.02 -9.46
C GLY A 134 -9.83 -4.75 -9.93
N THR A 135 -9.16 -4.79 -11.09
CA THR A 135 -8.48 -3.62 -11.67
C THR A 135 -9.44 -2.48 -12.02
N ILE A 136 -10.65 -2.79 -12.50
CA ILE A 136 -11.67 -1.75 -12.77
C ILE A 136 -12.10 -1.07 -11.47
N ILE A 137 -12.31 -1.84 -10.40
CA ILE A 137 -12.67 -1.30 -9.08
C ILE A 137 -11.54 -0.43 -8.53
N ASP A 138 -10.30 -0.89 -8.63
CA ASP A 138 -9.13 -0.14 -8.19
C ASP A 138 -8.97 1.18 -8.96
N ASN A 139 -9.19 1.18 -10.28
CA ASN A 139 -9.16 2.39 -11.11
C ASN A 139 -10.26 3.38 -10.74
N PHE A 140 -11.50 2.91 -10.55
CA PHE A 140 -12.61 3.75 -10.13
C PHE A 140 -12.37 4.38 -8.75
N THR A 141 -11.84 3.57 -7.84
CA THR A 141 -11.52 4.01 -6.48
C THR A 141 -10.37 5.03 -6.46
N SER A 142 -9.37 4.83 -7.32
CA SER A 142 -8.28 5.79 -7.51
C SER A 142 -8.79 7.12 -8.05
N ALA A 143 -9.71 7.10 -9.02
CA ALA A 143 -10.34 8.30 -9.54
C ALA A 143 -11.13 9.06 -8.45
N ILE A 144 -11.90 8.36 -7.62
CA ILE A 144 -12.60 8.97 -6.48
C ILE A 144 -11.62 9.60 -5.51
N TRP A 145 -10.52 8.91 -5.20
CA TRP A 145 -9.51 9.44 -4.30
C TRP A 145 -8.92 10.74 -4.81
N ASP A 146 -8.44 10.75 -6.06
CA ASP A 146 -7.72 11.88 -6.63
C ASP A 146 -8.67 13.08 -6.82
N GLN A 147 -9.92 12.83 -7.18
CA GLN A 147 -10.87 13.88 -7.54
C GLN A 147 -11.64 14.47 -6.34
N ALA A 148 -11.96 13.65 -5.33
CA ALA A 148 -12.79 14.08 -4.20
C ALA A 148 -12.05 14.07 -2.87
N LEU A 149 -11.35 12.99 -2.52
CA LEU A 149 -10.79 12.83 -1.18
C LEU A 149 -9.48 13.57 -0.98
N GLN A 150 -8.57 13.54 -1.95
CA GLN A 150 -7.29 14.24 -1.89
C GLN A 150 -7.44 15.76 -1.66
N PRO A 151 -8.30 16.51 -2.40
CA PRO A 151 -8.46 17.94 -2.16
C PRO A 151 -9.09 18.23 -0.80
N ILE A 152 -9.99 17.37 -0.30
CA ILE A 152 -10.58 17.52 1.04
C ILE A 152 -9.53 17.27 2.11
N TYR A 153 -8.75 16.19 1.98
CA TYR A 153 -7.68 15.83 2.92
C TYR A 153 -6.60 16.92 3.01
N MET A 154 -6.15 17.44 1.86
CA MET A 154 -5.16 18.53 1.84
C MET A 154 -5.71 19.82 2.46
N LYS A 155 -6.97 20.18 2.19
CA LYS A 155 -7.61 21.35 2.83
C LYS A 155 -7.74 21.18 4.35
N LEU A 156 -8.10 19.98 4.81
CA LEU A 156 -8.20 19.67 6.24
C LEU A 156 -6.83 19.70 6.92
N LEU A 157 -5.80 19.11 6.30
CA LEU A 157 -4.43 19.15 6.80
C LEU A 157 -3.89 20.58 6.88
N GLN A 158 -4.05 21.37 5.82
CA GLN A 158 -3.62 22.77 5.83
C GLN A 158 -4.29 23.55 6.96
N ARG A 159 -5.61 23.40 7.13
CA ARG A 159 -6.35 24.03 8.24
C ARG A 159 -5.89 23.53 9.61
N GLY A 160 -5.61 22.24 9.75
CA GLY A 160 -5.10 21.65 11.00
C GLY A 160 -3.69 22.17 11.34
N LEU A 161 -2.82 22.28 10.33
CA LEU A 161 -1.47 22.84 10.48
C LEU A 161 -1.52 24.34 10.79
N GLU A 162 -2.36 25.11 10.11
CA GLU A 162 -2.58 26.53 10.42
C GLU A 162 -3.11 26.73 11.85
N GLN A 163 -4.05 25.89 12.29
CA GLN A 163 -4.55 25.93 13.67
C GLN A 163 -3.46 25.54 14.68
N ALA A 164 -2.69 24.49 14.42
CA ALA A 164 -1.58 24.09 15.29
C ALA A 164 -0.49 25.17 15.36
N VAL A 165 -0.17 25.82 14.24
CA VAL A 165 0.78 26.94 14.17
C VAL A 165 0.25 28.17 14.90
N ASN A 166 -1.04 28.50 14.76
CA ASN A 166 -1.67 29.61 15.49
C ASN A 166 -1.75 29.36 17.00
N ILE A 167 -2.01 28.12 17.42
CA ILE A 167 -1.98 27.71 18.83
C ILE A 167 -0.54 27.73 19.38
N ALA A 168 0.46 27.29 18.60
CA ALA A 168 1.86 27.39 19.00
C ALA A 168 2.38 28.84 19.06
N GLY A 169 1.93 29.70 18.14
CA GLY A 169 2.26 31.13 18.11
C GLY A 169 1.67 31.92 19.27
N THR A 170 0.44 31.59 19.70
CA THR A 170 -0.19 32.20 20.88
C THR A 170 0.48 31.76 22.19
N SER A 171 1.02 30.54 22.28
CA SER A 171 1.81 30.09 23.43
C SER A 171 3.16 30.81 23.58
N LYS A 172 3.78 31.28 22.48
CA LYS A 172 5.01 32.10 22.56
C LYS A 172 4.72 33.51 23.11
N LYS A 173 3.58 34.10 22.75
CA LYS A 173 3.21 35.46 23.19
C LYS A 173 2.86 35.55 24.69
N LYS A 174 2.51 34.43 25.33
CA LYS A 174 2.19 34.35 26.77
C LYS A 174 3.42 34.13 27.67
N LYS A 175 4.60 33.81 27.10
CA LYS A 175 5.87 33.67 27.84
C LYS A 175 6.71 34.95 27.88
N THR A 176 6.25 36.03 27.24
CA THR A 176 6.97 37.31 27.11
C THR A 176 6.27 38.49 27.79
N ASN A 177 5.28 38.22 28.66
CA ASN A 177 4.70 39.20 29.59
C ASN A 177 4.91 38.71 31.01
#